data_AF-A0A933U007-F1
#
_entry.id   AF-A0A933U007-F1
#
_cell.length_a   1.000
_cell.length_b   1.000
_cell.length_c   1.000
_cell.angle_alpha   90.00
_cell.angle_beta   90.00
_cell.angle_gamma   90.00
#
_symmetry.space_group_name_H-M   'P 1'
#
loop_
_entity.id
_entity.type
_entity.pdbx_description
1 polymer ?
#
loop_
_entity_poly.entity_id
_entity_poly.type
_entity_poly.pdbx_seq_one_letter_code
_entity_poly.pdbx_strand_id
1 'polypeptide(L)' 'MFGGFKGKVIAIEQDPRAIPLSQITSTNEPIAIVVGHETEGVSKEVLDIADVIVEIPMLGINKSLNVHVAATIVLYNLL' A
#
# COMPACT_ATOMS: atom_id res chain seq x y z
N MET A 1 14.19 -3.37 -8.75
CA MET A 1 14.67 -2.14 -8.08
C MET A 1 14.10 -0.96 -8.88
N PHE A 2 13.31 -0.08 -8.26
CA PHE A 2 12.83 1.17 -8.90
C PHE A 2 14.02 2.13 -9.09
N GLY A 3 15.03 1.69 -9.84
CA GLY A 3 16.40 2.20 -9.85
C GLY A 3 16.46 3.63 -10.35
N GLY A 4 16.26 4.58 -9.44
CA GLY A 4 16.22 6.00 -9.74
C GLY A 4 15.20 6.77 -8.90
N PHE A 5 14.18 6.11 -8.34
CA PHE A 5 13.24 6.79 -7.45
C PHE A 5 13.92 7.09 -6.10
N LYS A 6 14.00 8.39 -5.78
CA LYS A 6 14.53 8.89 -4.50
C LYS A 6 13.38 9.30 -3.59
N GLY A 7 12.63 8.31 -3.15
CA GLY A 7 11.46 8.49 -2.30
C GLY A 7 11.03 7.15 -1.69
N LYS A 8 9.92 7.17 -0.97
CA LYS A 8 9.38 6.01 -0.25
C LYS A 8 8.36 5.27 -1.11
N VAL A 9 8.55 3.97 -1.29
CA VAL A 9 7.63 3.09 -2.00
C VAL A 9 6.68 2.43 -1.00
N ILE A 10 5.39 2.70 -1.15
CA ILE A 10 4.34 2.17 -0.27
C ILE A 10 3.44 1.25 -1.10
N ALA A 11 3.42 -0.03 -0.78
CA ALA A 11 2.49 -0.98 -1.37
C ALA A 11 1.21 -1.08 -0.55
N ILE A 12 0.05 -1.04 -1.21
CA ILE A 12 -1.25 -1.25 -0.57
C ILE A 12 -1.66 -2.69 -0.84
N GLU A 13 -1.51 -3.55 0.18
CA GLU A 13 -1.81 -4.98 0.07
C GLU A 13 -2.02 -5.62 1.45
N GLN A 14 -2.83 -6.67 1.50
CA GLN A 14 -2.91 -7.56 2.66
C GLN A 14 -1.77 -8.57 2.63
N ASP A 15 -0.77 -8.35 3.46
CA ASP A 15 0.40 -9.22 3.61
C ASP A 15 0.71 -9.38 5.11
N PRO A 16 1.21 -10.53 5.58
CA PRO A 16 1.60 -10.70 6.99
C PRO A 16 2.63 -9.68 7.51
N ARG A 17 3.36 -9.01 6.62
CA ARG A 17 4.32 -7.94 6.93
C ARG A 17 3.67 -6.54 6.95
N ALA A 18 2.40 -6.43 6.57
CA ALA A 18 1.73 -5.15 6.45
C ALA A 18 1.51 -4.50 7.81
N ILE A 19 1.63 -3.17 7.84
CA ILE A 19 1.18 -2.37 8.98
C ILE A 19 -0.23 -1.83 8.70
N PRO A 20 -1.09 -1.72 9.72
CA PRO A 20 -2.38 -1.06 9.55
C PRO A 20 -2.20 0.38 9.11
N LEU A 21 -3.09 0.87 8.23
CA LEU A 21 -3.10 2.26 7.78
C LEU A 21 -3.08 3.26 8.95
N SER A 22 -3.70 2.95 10.09
CA SER A 22 -3.68 3.82 11.26
C SER A 22 -2.30 4.04 11.89
N GLN A 23 -1.30 3.24 11.53
CA GLN A 23 0.07 3.31 12.03
C GLN A 23 1.03 4.02 11.07
N ILE A 24 0.60 4.34 9.85
CA ILE A 24 1.43 5.12 8.96
C ILE A 24 1.32 6.61 9.30
N THR A 25 2.46 7.28 9.33
CA THR A 25 2.54 8.73 9.50
C THR A 25 2.87 9.39 8.17
N SER A 26 2.37 10.61 7.97
CA SER A 26 2.75 11.44 6.82
C SER A 26 4.27 11.66 6.76
N THR A 27 4.79 11.84 5.55
CA THR A 27 6.21 12.11 5.29
C THR A 27 6.34 13.25 4.28
N ASN A 28 7.42 14.02 4.41
CA ASN A 28 7.78 15.07 3.44
C ASN A 28 8.60 14.52 2.25
N GLU A 29 8.93 13.22 2.27
CA GLU A 29 9.63 12.56 1.18
C GLU A 29 8.67 12.28 0.00
N PRO A 30 9.15 12.29 -1.25
CA PRO A 30 8.33 11.83 -2.39
C PRO A 30 7.82 10.41 -2.14
N ILE A 31 6.54 10.16 -2.41
CA ILE A 31 5.92 8.85 -2.22
C ILE A 31 5.54 8.26 -3.57
N ALA A 32 5.88 6.99 -3.77
CA ALA A 32 5.32 6.17 -4.85
C ALA A 32 4.36 5.15 -4.23
N ILE A 33 3.08 5.22 -4.61
CA ILE A 33 2.09 4.24 -4.18
C ILE A 33 1.97 3.14 -5.23
N VAL A 34 2.05 1.89 -4.77
CA VAL A 34 1.79 0.70 -5.56
C VAL A 34 0.45 0.12 -5.13
N VAL A 35 -0.40 -0.13 -6.10
CA VAL A 35 -1.68 -0.82 -5.93
C VAL A 35 -1.70 -2.11 -6.73
N GLY A 36 -2.38 -3.11 -6.22
CA GLY A 36 -2.50 -4.42 -6.85
C GLY A 36 -3.47 -4.46 -8.02
N HIS A 37 -3.35 -5.49 -8.85
CA HIS A 37 -4.39 -5.85 -9.81
C HIS A 37 -5.65 -6.35 -9.08
N GLU A 38 -6.85 -6.10 -9.62
CA GLU A 38 -8.11 -6.38 -8.92
C GLU A 38 -8.29 -7.85 -8.50
N THR A 39 -7.65 -8.77 -9.22
CA THR A 39 -7.75 -10.21 -8.95
C THR A 39 -6.48 -10.77 -8.31
N GLU A 40 -5.31 -10.27 -8.71
CA GLU A 40 -4.02 -10.88 -8.35
C GLU A 40 -3.29 -10.14 -7.23
N GLY A 41 -3.75 -8.94 -6.87
CA GLY A 41 -3.09 -8.09 -5.89
C GLY A 41 -1.75 -7.56 -6.41
N VAL A 42 -0.88 -7.18 -5.48
CA VAL A 42 0.50 -6.75 -5.74
C VAL A 42 1.40 -7.99 -5.83
N SER A 43 2.24 -8.06 -6.85
CA SER A 43 3.14 -9.20 -7.01
C SER A 43 4.17 -9.26 -5.87
N LYS A 44 4.60 -10.48 -5.53
CA LYS A 44 5.57 -10.70 -4.45
C LYS A 44 6.88 -9.96 -4.69
N GLU A 45 7.35 -9.92 -5.94
CA GLU A 45 8.58 -9.21 -6.32
C GLU A 45 8.49 -7.71 -6.04
N VAL A 46 7.28 -7.13 -6.14
CA VAL A 46 7.05 -5.73 -5.82
C VAL A 46 6.93 -5.51 -4.31
N LEU A 47 6.25 -6.40 -3.59
CA LEU A 47 6.18 -6.37 -2.12
C LEU A 47 7.57 -6.48 -1.48
N ASP A 48 8.44 -7.33 -2.03
CA ASP A 48 9.79 -7.55 -1.51
C ASP A 48 10.74 -6.35 -1.69
N ILE A 49 10.38 -5.38 -2.55
CA ILE A 49 11.14 -4.14 -2.75
C ILE A 49 10.40 -2.90 -2.26
N ALA A 50 9.21 -3.04 -1.67
CA ALA A 50 8.48 -1.93 -1.08
C ALA A 50 9.11 -1.55 0.28
N ASP A 51 9.21 -0.26 0.56
CA ASP A 51 9.72 0.22 1.85
C ASP A 51 8.72 -0.04 2.97
N VAL A 52 7.42 0.04 2.65
CA VAL A 52 6.31 -0.25 3.57
C VAL A 52 5.19 -0.95 2.81
N ILE A 53 4.59 -1.95 3.45
CA ILE A 53 3.33 -2.53 3.02
C ILE A 53 2.26 -2.05 3.99
N VAL A 54 1.20 -1.43 3.48
CA VAL A 54 0.09 -0.90 4.26
C VAL A 54 -1.17 -1.67 3.91
N GLU A 55 -1.92 -2.04 4.94
CA GLU A 55 -3.25 -2.61 4.78
C GLU A 55 -4.34 -1.72 5.38
N ILE A 56 -5.54 -1.81 4.81
CA ILE A 56 -6.76 -1.31 5.43
C ILE A 56 -7.41 -2.50 6.14
N PRO A 57 -7.51 -2.51 7.48
CA PRO A 57 -8.12 -3.61 8.20
C PRO A 57 -9.56 -3.84 7.73
N MET A 58 -9.84 -5.05 7.27
CA MET A 58 -11.17 -5.44 6.83
C MET A 58 -11.97 -6.01 8.01
N LEU A 59 -13.04 -5.33 8.39
CA LEU A 59 -13.99 -5.82 9.38
C LEU A 59 -15.21 -6.40 8.66
N GLY A 60 -15.41 -7.72 8.75
CA GLY A 60 -16.58 -8.40 8.20
C GLY A 60 -16.25 -9.48 7.17
N ILE A 61 -17.21 -9.76 6.29
CA ILE A 61 -17.13 -10.88 5.33
C ILE A 61 -16.30 -10.57 4.08
N ASN A 62 -16.13 -9.28 3.75
CA ASN A 62 -15.39 -8.87 2.56
C ASN A 62 -13.90 -8.94 2.83
N LYS A 63 -13.18 -9.54 1.87
CA LYS A 63 -11.73 -9.73 1.96
C LYS A 63 -10.95 -8.52 1.52
N SER A 64 -11.51 -7.62 0.72
CA SER A 64 -10.82 -6.42 0.24
C SER A 64 -11.81 -5.31 -0.12
N LEU A 65 -11.27 -4.10 -0.30
CA LEU A 65 -11.97 -3.00 -0.95
C LEU A 65 -11.65 -3.02 -2.44
N ASN A 66 -12.45 -2.31 -3.23
CA ASN A 66 -12.07 -1.97 -4.60
C ASN A 66 -10.71 -1.26 -4.61
N VAL A 67 -9.84 -1.61 -5.57
CA VAL A 67 -8.47 -1.09 -5.67
C VAL A 67 -8.41 0.44 -5.65
N HIS A 68 -9.33 1.11 -6.36
CA HIS A 68 -9.38 2.58 -6.41
C HIS A 68 -9.81 3.19 -5.07
N VAL A 69 -10.75 2.54 -4.37
CA VAL A 69 -11.21 2.97 -3.04
C VAL A 69 -10.07 2.83 -2.02
N ALA A 70 -9.36 1.70 -2.04
CA ALA A 70 -8.21 1.49 -1.17
C ALA A 70 -7.12 2.54 -1.42
N ALA A 71 -6.78 2.78 -2.70
CA ALA A 71 -5.81 3.81 -3.09
C ALA A 71 -6.20 5.20 -2.58
N THR A 72 -7.47 5.57 -2.74
CA THR A 72 -7.98 6.89 -2.34
C THR A 72 -7.92 7.10 -0.82
N ILE A 73 -8.30 6.09 -0.04
CA ILE A 73 -8.25 6.15 1.43
C ILE A 73 -6.80 6.33 1.91
N VAL A 74 -5.87 5.54 1.36
CA VAL A 74 -4.44 5.62 1.74
C VAL A 74 -3.84 6.97 1.33
N LEU A 75 -4.10 7.44 0.10
CA LEU A 75 -3.66 8.75 -0.35
C LEU A 75 -4.17 9.87 0.55
N TYR A 76 -5.46 9.85 0.89
CA TYR A 76 -6.05 10.86 1.76
C TYR A 76 -5.45 10.88 3.16
N ASN A 77 -5.06 9.72 3.69
CA ASN A 77 -4.43 9.62 5.01
C ASN A 77 -2.96 10.08 5.03
N LEU A 78 -2.26 10.00 3.88
CA LEU A 78 -0.86 10.39 3.75
C LEU A 78 -0.65 11.88 3.46
N LEU A 79 -1.69 12.59 2.99
CA LEU A 79 -1.74 14.03 2.79
C LEU A 79 -2.01 14.78 4.10
#